data_AF-A0AAV2Q8Z0-F1
#
_entry.id   AF-A0AAV2Q8Z0-F1
#
_cell.length_a   1.000
_cell.length_b   1.000
_cell.length_c   1.000
_cell.angle_alpha   90.00
_cell.angle_beta   90.00
_cell.angle_gamma   90.00
#
_symmetry.space_group_name_H-M   'P 1'
#
loop_
_entity.id
_entity.type
_entity.pdbx_description
1 polymer ?
#
loop_
_entity_poly.entity_id
_entity_poly.type
_entity_poly.pdbx_seq_one_letter_code
_entity_poly.pdbx_strand_id
1 'polypeptide(L)'
;MWKTLSHIICKNKKKSTNINTLILEQKKLINQKDISEGLNKYFCNIGENLASQFDTINENEYKKYLSQPANQSIYLHKILEKELTNQINNLDSKKAAGHDGFTAKFLKLSSPVIIAPLTEIFNISINTGNYPDEFKIAKCIPIFKKGKKLIHPTIDQSVF
;
A
#
# COMPACT_ATOMS: atom_id res chain seq x y z
N MET A 1 5.20 25.11 6.17
CA MET A 1 4.72 24.37 7.35
C MET A 1 5.57 23.13 7.69
N TRP A 2 5.72 22.14 6.80
CA TRP A 2 6.56 20.96 7.11
C TRP A 2 8.05 21.27 7.31
N LYS A 3 8.60 22.22 6.55
CA LYS A 3 10.01 22.64 6.67
C LYS A 3 10.32 23.24 8.05
N THR A 4 9.44 24.11 8.55
CA THR A 4 9.54 24.75 9.88
C THR A 4 9.36 23.73 10.99
N LEU A 5 8.36 22.84 10.88
CA LEU A 5 8.16 21.75 11.84
C LEU A 5 9.37 20.80 11.90
N SER A 6 9.95 20.44 10.74
CA SER A 6 11.14 19.59 10.69
C SER A 6 12.38 20.23 11.32
N HIS A 7 12.46 21.56 11.31
CA HIS A 7 13.59 22.31 11.87
C HIS A 7 13.50 22.40 13.40
N ILE A 8 12.27 22.47 13.92
CA ILE A 8 12.00 22.52 15.36
C ILE A 8 12.18 21.14 16.00
N ILE A 9 11.67 20.08 15.34
CA ILE A 9 11.70 18.70 15.87
C ILE A 9 13.06 18.04 15.63
N CYS A 10 13.63 18.17 14.43
CA CYS A 10 14.89 17.53 14.04
C CYS A 10 16.02 18.56 13.95
N LYS A 11 16.35 19.21 15.08
CA LYS A 11 17.42 20.23 15.18
C LYS A 11 18.79 19.73 14.68
N ASN A 12 19.02 18.42 14.68
CA ASN A 12 20.20 17.78 14.15
C ASN A 12 19.80 16.76 13.08
N LYS A 13 19.80 17.15 11.80
CA LYS A 13 19.80 16.16 10.71
C LYS A 13 21.12 15.41 10.75
N LYS A 14 21.21 14.36 11.58
CA LYS A 14 22.30 13.39 11.50
C LYS A 14 22.31 12.88 10.05
N LYS A 15 23.48 12.92 9.39
CA LYS A 15 23.68 12.22 8.11
C LYS A 15 23.10 10.81 8.30
N SER A 16 22.36 10.30 7.31
CA SER A 16 21.88 8.91 7.32
C SER A 16 23.08 8.03 7.62
N THR A 17 23.12 7.49 8.84
CA THR A 17 24.14 6.55 9.25
C THR A 17 23.68 5.21 8.74
N ASN A 18 24.52 4.55 7.94
CA ASN A 18 24.29 3.17 7.59
C ASN A 18 24.14 2.37 8.90
N ILE A 19 23.10 1.54 8.97
CA ILE A 19 22.94 0.59 10.07
C ILE A 19 24.04 -0.44 9.87
N ASN A 20 25.16 -0.26 10.60
CA ASN A 20 26.31 -1.16 10.51
C ASN A 20 26.16 -2.36 11.45
N THR A 21 25.16 -2.34 12.34
CA THR A 21 24.91 -3.43 13.26
C THR A 21 23.44 -3.45 13.69
N LEU A 22 22.83 -4.63 13.69
CA LEU A 22 21.52 -4.91 14.26
C LEU A 22 21.68 -6.00 15.33
N ILE A 23 21.07 -5.83 16.50
CA ILE A 23 21.00 -6.87 17.52
C ILE A 23 19.60 -7.45 17.45
N LEU A 24 19.49 -8.72 17.07
CA LEU A 24 18.23 -9.44 16.95
C LEU A 24 18.38 -10.77 17.69
N GLU A 25 17.51 -11.05 18.67
CA GLU A 25 17.53 -12.30 19.46
C GLU A 25 18.92 -12.63 20.03
N GLN A 26 19.61 -11.63 20.60
CA GLN A 26 20.96 -11.74 21.18
C GLN A 26 22.09 -12.01 20.15
N LYS A 27 21.78 -12.07 18.85
CA LYS A 27 22.77 -12.14 17.77
C LYS A 27 23.08 -10.77 17.20
N LYS A 28 24.38 -10.47 17.06
CA LYS A 28 24.88 -9.23 16.46
C LYS A 28 25.09 -9.43 14.96
N LEU A 29 24.20 -8.88 14.15
CA LEU A 29 24.28 -8.87 12.69
C LEU A 29 25.04 -7.62 12.24
N ILE A 30 26.07 -7.77 11.41
CA ILE A 30 26.97 -6.67 11.03
C ILE A 30 26.93 -6.43 9.51
N ASN A 31 26.67 -7.46 8.71
CA ASN A 31 26.54 -7.37 7.27
C ASN A 31 25.18 -6.80 6.87
N GLN A 32 25.15 -5.92 5.86
CA GLN A 32 23.92 -5.33 5.33
C GLN A 32 22.93 -6.41 4.84
N LYS A 33 23.42 -7.47 4.19
CA LYS A 33 22.55 -8.55 3.72
C LYS A 33 21.88 -9.27 4.89
N ASP A 34 22.64 -9.60 5.92
CA ASP A 34 22.12 -10.30 7.10
C ASP A 34 21.19 -9.40 7.93
N ILE A 35 21.46 -8.08 7.98
CA ILE A 35 20.58 -7.09 8.59
C ILE A 35 19.24 -7.03 7.85
N SER A 36 19.25 -6.97 6.51
CA SER A 36 18.03 -6.97 5.70
C SER A 36 17.22 -8.24 5.90
N GLU A 37 17.89 -9.40 5.89
CA GLU A 37 17.24 -10.70 6.09
C GLU A 37 16.66 -10.82 7.51
N GLY A 38 17.40 -10.39 8.52
CA GLY A 38 16.95 -10.37 9.91
C GLY A 38 15.74 -9.47 10.14
N LEU A 39 15.72 -8.28 9.52
CA LEU A 39 14.56 -7.37 9.57
C LEU A 39 13.36 -7.98 8.85
N ASN A 40 13.56 -8.52 7.65
CA ASN A 40 12.49 -9.15 6.87
C ASN A 40 11.86 -10.29 7.67
N LYS A 41 12.69 -11.21 8.17
CA LYS A 41 12.25 -12.33 9.01
C LYS A 41 11.50 -11.83 10.25
N TYR A 42 11.99 -10.81 10.94
CA TYR A 42 11.31 -10.28 12.11
C TYR A 42 9.93 -9.70 11.75
N PHE A 43 9.84 -8.79 10.79
CA PHE A 43 8.59 -8.11 10.46
C PHE A 43 7.57 -9.02 9.77
N CYS A 44 8.02 -10.04 9.02
CA CYS A 44 7.12 -11.05 8.47
C CYS A 44 6.52 -11.94 9.56
N ASN A 45 7.30 -12.29 10.59
CA ASN A 45 6.86 -13.28 11.59
C ASN A 45 6.35 -12.65 12.89
N ILE A 46 6.50 -11.34 13.11
CA ILE A 46 6.09 -10.70 14.38
C ILE A 46 4.61 -10.93 14.69
N GLY A 47 3.75 -10.95 13.67
CA GLY A 47 2.32 -11.22 13.84
C GLY A 47 2.05 -12.61 14.40
N GLU A 48 2.60 -13.65 13.77
CA GLU A 48 2.48 -15.05 14.20
C GLU A 48 3.16 -15.30 15.55
N ASN A 49 4.34 -14.75 15.76
CA ASN A 49 5.10 -14.87 17.01
C ASN A 49 4.36 -14.22 18.18
N LEU A 50 3.72 -13.06 17.98
CA LEU A 50 2.89 -12.45 19.01
C LEU A 50 1.61 -13.25 19.23
N ALA A 51 0.95 -13.70 18.16
CA ALA A 51 -0.28 -14.47 18.25
C ALA A 51 -0.10 -15.78 19.03
N SER A 52 1.04 -16.47 18.86
CA SER A 52 1.36 -17.71 19.58
C SER A 52 1.74 -17.55 21.05
N GLN A 53 2.01 -16.33 21.53
CA GLN A 53 2.27 -16.05 22.95
C GLN A 53 0.98 -15.95 23.77
N PHE A 54 -0.16 -15.78 23.11
CA PHE A 54 -1.46 -15.86 23.74
C PHE A 54 -1.93 -17.30 23.66
N ASP A 55 -2.43 -17.84 24.77
CA ASP A 55 -3.19 -19.10 24.74
C ASP A 55 -4.30 -18.98 23.70
N THR A 56 -4.80 -20.10 23.16
CA THR A 56 -6.03 -20.10 22.34
C THR A 56 -7.17 -19.48 23.15
N ILE A 57 -7.29 -18.15 23.08
CA ILE A 57 -8.36 -17.39 23.69
C ILE A 57 -9.61 -17.98 23.10
N ASN A 58 -10.51 -18.46 23.96
CA ASN A 58 -11.77 -19.03 23.56
C ASN A 58 -12.38 -18.11 22.50
N GLU A 59 -12.64 -18.60 21.28
CA GLU A 59 -12.89 -17.76 20.09
C GLU A 59 -14.02 -16.75 20.29
N ASN A 60 -14.83 -16.88 21.34
CA ASN A 60 -15.95 -16.00 21.63
C ASN A 60 -15.69 -15.01 22.79
N GLU A 61 -14.53 -15.05 23.43
CA GLU A 61 -14.21 -14.22 24.59
C GLU A 61 -14.13 -12.73 24.21
N TYR A 62 -13.65 -12.39 23.00
CA TYR A 62 -13.61 -11.01 22.54
C TYR A 62 -15.01 -10.37 22.44
N LYS A 63 -16.07 -11.19 22.23
CA LYS A 63 -17.45 -10.70 22.10
C LYS A 63 -17.96 -10.05 23.38
N LYS A 64 -17.39 -10.38 24.55
CA LYS A 64 -17.76 -9.73 25.82
C LYS A 64 -17.30 -8.27 25.93
N TYR A 65 -16.35 -7.86 25.08
CA TYR A 65 -15.89 -6.48 24.96
C TYR A 65 -16.53 -5.74 23.77
N LEU A 66 -17.27 -6.45 22.91
CA LEU A 66 -18.00 -5.85 21.80
C LEU A 66 -19.41 -5.47 22.24
N SER A 67 -19.81 -4.25 21.94
CA SER A 67 -21.22 -3.85 21.96
C SER A 67 -22.01 -4.57 20.85
N GLN A 68 -23.34 -4.56 20.98
CA GLN A 68 -24.24 -5.07 19.94
C GLN A 68 -23.80 -4.54 18.56
N PRO A 69 -23.59 -5.41 17.56
CA PRO A 69 -23.15 -4.96 16.25
C PRO A 69 -24.17 -3.99 15.67
N ALA A 70 -23.69 -2.83 15.23
CA ALA A 70 -24.50 -1.88 14.50
C ALA A 70 -24.79 -2.46 13.11
N ASN A 71 -25.90 -3.20 12.99
CA ASN A 71 -26.38 -3.69 11.72
C ASN A 71 -26.56 -2.51 10.77
N GLN A 72 -26.08 -2.66 9.53
CA GLN A 72 -26.18 -1.64 8.47
C GLN A 72 -25.49 -0.30 8.83
N SER A 73 -24.40 -0.33 9.61
CA SER A 73 -23.65 0.88 9.98
C SER A 73 -22.96 1.57 8.80
N ILE A 74 -22.79 0.88 7.67
CA ILE A 74 -22.19 1.42 6.46
C ILE A 74 -23.15 1.18 5.31
N TYR A 75 -23.53 2.27 4.64
CA TYR A 75 -24.31 2.25 3.41
C TYR A 75 -23.50 2.90 2.30
N LEU A 76 -23.22 2.13 1.25
CA LEU A 76 -22.62 2.63 0.02
C LEU A 76 -23.75 2.91 -0.97
N HIS A 77 -23.83 4.15 -1.43
CA HIS A 77 -24.77 4.52 -2.47
C HIS A 77 -24.24 4.05 -3.83
N LYS A 78 -25.18 3.83 -4.76
CA LYS A 78 -24.86 3.56 -6.16
C LYS A 78 -24.05 4.72 -6.73
N ILE A 79 -22.92 4.41 -7.35
CA ILE A 79 -22.10 5.38 -8.10
C ILE A 79 -22.88 5.85 -9.32
N LEU A 80 -22.92 7.16 -9.51
CA LEU A 80 -23.48 7.82 -10.68
C LEU A 80 -22.39 8.03 -11.75
N GLU A 81 -22.76 7.93 -13.03
CA GLU A 81 -21.84 8.19 -14.15
C GLU A 81 -21.19 9.58 -14.07
N LYS A 82 -21.92 10.58 -13.58
CA LYS A 82 -21.41 11.93 -13.35
C LYS A 82 -20.29 11.96 -12.32
N GLU A 83 -20.42 11.20 -11.24
CA GLU A 83 -19.39 11.10 -10.21
C GLU A 83 -18.15 10.45 -10.78
N LEU A 84 -18.32 9.35 -11.52
CA LEU A 84 -17.20 8.66 -12.16
C LEU A 84 -16.51 9.54 -13.22
N THR A 85 -17.28 10.28 -14.01
CA THR A 85 -16.76 11.25 -14.99
C THR A 85 -15.89 12.31 -14.31
N ASN A 86 -16.37 12.86 -13.19
CA ASN A 86 -15.59 13.81 -12.41
C ASN A 86 -14.30 13.18 -11.87
N GLN A 87 -14.34 11.93 -11.39
CA GLN A 87 -13.15 11.23 -10.92
C GLN A 87 -12.13 11.01 -12.04
N ILE A 88 -12.56 10.53 -13.22
CA ILE A 88 -11.67 10.33 -14.37
C ILE A 88 -11.04 11.66 -14.79
N ASN A 89 -11.82 12.74 -14.85
CA ASN A 89 -11.31 14.07 -15.22
C ASN A 89 -10.30 14.63 -14.21
N ASN A 90 -10.42 14.26 -12.93
CA ASN A 90 -9.50 14.68 -11.87
C ASN A 90 -8.20 13.87 -11.80
N LEU A 91 -8.05 12.79 -12.57
CA LEU A 91 -6.81 12.01 -12.61
C LEU A 91 -5.62 12.87 -13.08
N ASP A 92 -4.46 12.74 -12.43
CA ASP A 92 -3.24 13.43 -12.87
C ASP A 92 -2.64 12.73 -14.11
N SER A 93 -2.77 13.38 -15.27
CA SER A 93 -2.28 12.87 -16.56
C SER A 93 -0.76 12.65 -16.61
N LYS A 94 0.01 13.14 -15.62
CA LYS A 94 1.47 12.96 -15.55
C LYS A 94 1.89 11.69 -14.81
N LYS A 95 0.94 10.96 -14.20
CA LYS A 95 1.24 9.72 -13.47
C LYS A 95 1.54 8.59 -14.45
N ALA A 96 2.39 7.66 -14.01
CA ALA A 96 2.70 6.45 -14.76
C ALA A 96 1.46 5.56 -14.89
N ALA A 97 1.41 4.80 -15.98
CA ALA A 97 0.37 3.79 -16.19
C ALA A 97 0.49 2.64 -15.18
N GLY A 98 -0.63 1.93 -14.99
CA GLY A 98 -0.72 0.72 -14.18
C GLY A 98 -0.03 -0.49 -14.82
N HIS A 99 -0.41 -1.68 -14.37
CA HIS A 99 0.04 -2.93 -14.96
C HIS A 99 -0.54 -3.16 -16.37
N ASP A 100 -1.69 -2.56 -16.66
CA ASP A 100 -2.45 -2.61 -17.90
C ASP A 100 -1.91 -1.71 -19.02
N GLY A 101 -0.98 -0.79 -18.70
CA GLY A 101 -0.44 0.17 -19.66
C GLY A 101 -1.37 1.36 -19.97
N PHE A 102 -2.56 1.44 -19.37
CA PHE A 102 -3.47 2.57 -19.58
C PHE A 102 -3.04 3.79 -18.75
N THR A 103 -2.84 4.90 -19.44
CA THR A 103 -2.51 6.18 -18.79
C THR A 103 -3.78 6.93 -18.39
N ALA A 104 -3.68 7.81 -17.38
CA ALA A 104 -4.77 8.72 -17.05
C ALA A 104 -5.20 9.60 -18.25
N LYS A 105 -4.27 9.94 -19.15
CA LYS A 105 -4.61 10.66 -20.40
C LYS A 105 -5.48 9.80 -21.32
N PHE A 106 -5.14 8.52 -21.48
CA PHE A 106 -5.94 7.59 -22.26
C PHE A 106 -7.36 7.47 -21.69
N LEU A 107 -7.48 7.24 -20.38
CA LEU A 107 -8.79 7.12 -19.70
C LEU A 107 -9.69 8.35 -19.89
N LYS A 108 -9.11 9.56 -19.83
CA LYS A 108 -9.86 10.80 -20.09
C LYS A 108 -10.37 10.89 -21.52
N LEU A 109 -9.55 10.49 -22.50
CA LEU A 109 -9.94 10.50 -23.92
C LEU A 109 -11.03 9.47 -24.23
N SER A 110 -10.95 8.28 -23.62
CA SER A 110 -11.93 7.21 -23.81
C SER A 110 -13.17 7.36 -22.93
N SER A 111 -13.15 8.28 -21.96
CA SER A 111 -14.23 8.50 -20.98
C SER A 111 -15.64 8.52 -21.58
N PRO A 112 -15.91 9.18 -22.73
CA PRO A 112 -17.26 9.23 -23.30
C PRO A 112 -17.85 7.85 -23.63
N VAL A 113 -17.01 6.84 -23.84
CA VAL A 113 -17.43 5.49 -24.22
C VAL A 113 -17.38 4.52 -23.04
N ILE A 114 -16.41 4.68 -22.13
CA ILE A 114 -16.17 3.71 -21.05
C ILE A 114 -16.90 4.02 -19.74
N ILE A 115 -17.46 5.22 -19.56
CA ILE A 115 -18.09 5.62 -18.30
C ILE A 115 -19.27 4.72 -17.92
N ALA A 116 -20.21 4.50 -18.84
CA ALA A 116 -21.37 3.67 -18.59
C ALA A 116 -21.00 2.23 -18.15
N PRO A 117 -20.19 1.45 -18.91
CA PRO A 117 -19.82 0.10 -18.49
C PRO A 117 -18.98 0.07 -17.20
N LEU A 118 -18.08 1.05 -16.98
CA LEU A 118 -17.31 1.11 -15.73
C LEU A 118 -18.18 1.41 -14.51
N THR A 119 -19.16 2.30 -14.65
CA THR A 119 -20.13 2.60 -13.58
C THR A 119 -20.93 1.36 -13.21
N GLU A 120 -21.33 0.54 -14.19
CA GLU A 120 -22.01 -0.72 -13.92
C GLU A 120 -21.12 -1.72 -13.18
N ILE A 121 -19.89 -1.94 -13.64
CA ILE A 121 -18.91 -2.84 -13.01
C ILE A 121 -18.66 -2.44 -11.55
N PHE A 122 -18.46 -1.14 -11.27
CA PHE A 122 -18.22 -0.68 -9.91
C PHE A 122 -19.44 -0.85 -9.00
N ASN A 123 -20.64 -0.60 -9.52
CA ASN A 123 -21.87 -0.81 -8.74
C ASN A 123 -22.12 -2.29 -8.45
N ILE A 124 -21.85 -3.19 -9.40
CA ILE A 124 -21.88 -4.64 -9.17
C ILE A 124 -20.86 -5.01 -8.08
N SER A 125 -19.65 -4.47 -8.16
CA SER A 125 -18.58 -4.77 -7.19
C SER A 125 -18.96 -4.31 -5.78
N ILE A 126 -19.53 -3.11 -5.63
CA ILE A 126 -20.02 -2.58 -4.35
C ILE A 126 -21.16 -3.43 -3.78
N ASN A 127 -22.13 -3.82 -4.62
CA ASN A 127 -23.29 -4.56 -4.18
C ASN A 127 -22.97 -6.01 -3.79
N THR A 128 -22.05 -6.65 -4.51
CA THR A 128 -21.71 -8.06 -4.31
C THR A 128 -20.51 -8.28 -3.38
N GLY A 129 -19.70 -7.25 -3.16
CA GLY A 129 -18.40 -7.37 -2.49
C GLY A 129 -17.32 -8.06 -3.33
N ASN A 130 -17.62 -8.43 -4.58
CA ASN A 130 -16.71 -9.13 -5.47
C ASN A 130 -16.05 -8.15 -6.45
N TYR A 131 -14.73 -8.13 -6.45
CA TYR A 131 -13.93 -7.26 -7.33
C TYR A 131 -13.17 -8.08 -8.36
N PRO A 132 -13.05 -7.61 -9.62
CA PRO A 132 -12.18 -8.20 -10.63
C PRO A 132 -10.75 -8.39 -10.10
N ASP A 133 -10.11 -9.49 -10.46
CA ASP A 133 -8.76 -9.80 -10.00
C ASP A 133 -7.74 -8.81 -10.56
N GLU A 134 -7.99 -8.29 -11.77
CA GLU A 134 -7.21 -7.26 -12.42
C GLU A 134 -7.14 -5.98 -11.58
N PHE A 135 -8.20 -5.65 -10.83
CA PHE A 135 -8.20 -4.46 -9.95
C PHE A 135 -7.34 -4.64 -8.69
N LYS A 136 -6.94 -5.87 -8.38
CA LYS A 136 -6.12 -6.21 -7.20
C LYS A 136 -4.62 -6.20 -7.50
N ILE A 137 -4.23 -6.06 -8.77
CA ILE A 137 -2.83 -6.09 -9.20
C ILE A 137 -2.15 -4.75 -8.92
N ALA A 138 -1.11 -4.77 -8.09
CA ALA A 138 -0.27 -3.61 -7.80
C ALA A 138 1.11 -3.71 -8.48
N LYS A 139 1.50 -2.65 -9.19
CA LYS A 139 2.83 -2.54 -9.81
C LYS A 139 3.83 -1.90 -8.84
N CYS A 140 4.73 -2.70 -8.28
CA CYS A 140 5.76 -2.26 -7.34
C CYS A 140 7.06 -1.89 -8.07
N ILE A 141 7.37 -0.60 -8.15
CA ILE A 141 8.62 -0.10 -8.76
C ILE A 141 9.48 0.55 -7.67
N PRO A 142 10.71 0.06 -7.42
CA PRO A 142 11.61 0.70 -6.48
C PRO A 142 12.06 2.06 -7.04
N ILE A 143 11.75 3.13 -6.31
CA ILE A 143 12.16 4.49 -6.67
C ILE A 143 13.26 4.94 -5.71
N PHE A 144 14.39 5.36 -6.28
CA PHE A 144 15.48 5.94 -5.50
C PHE A 144 15.03 7.26 -4.86
N LYS A 145 14.96 7.28 -3.52
CA LYS A 145 14.76 8.50 -2.74
C LYS A 145 16.10 9.25 -2.65
N LYS A 146 16.11 10.57 -2.84
CA LYS A 146 17.34 11.40 -2.96
C LYS A 146 18.47 11.01 -1.99
N GLY A 147 19.73 11.09 -2.44
CA GLY A 147 20.92 10.76 -1.65
C GLY A 147 22.12 10.39 -2.54
N LYS A 148 23.13 9.72 -1.99
CA LYS A 148 24.21 9.14 -2.80
C LYS A 148 23.64 8.01 -3.66
N LYS A 149 23.74 8.14 -4.99
CA LYS A 149 23.47 7.05 -5.94
C LYS A 149 24.39 5.88 -5.57
N LEU A 150 23.82 4.78 -5.08
CA LEU A 150 24.45 3.49 -5.29
C LEU A 150 24.16 3.14 -6.75
N ILE A 151 25.22 3.05 -7.53
CA ILE A 151 25.14 2.64 -8.93
C ILE A 151 24.80 1.15 -8.88
N HIS A 152 23.53 0.78 -9.03
CA HIS A 152 23.15 -0.61 -9.23
C HIS A 152 22.82 -0.79 -10.72
N PRO A 153 23.38 -1.81 -11.40
CA PRO A 153 23.06 -2.11 -12.78
C PRO A 153 21.57 -2.43 -12.91
N THR A 154 20.95 -1.86 -13.92
CA THR A 154 19.58 -2.12 -14.36
C THR A 154 19.38 -3.63 -14.44
N ILE A 155 18.55 -4.19 -13.56
CA ILE A 155 17.99 -5.52 -13.80
C ILE A 155 16.92 -5.31 -14.86
N ASP A 156 17.15 -5.91 -16.01
CA ASP A 156 16.24 -5.92 -17.14
C ASP A 156 14.86 -6.40 -16.69
N GLN A 157 13.81 -5.68 -17.06
CA GLN A 157 12.41 -5.97 -16.66
C GLN A 157 11.81 -7.13 -17.46
N SER A 158 12.64 -7.98 -18.06
CA SER A 158 12.24 -9.13 -18.90
C SER A 158 11.97 -10.41 -18.11
N VAL A 159 11.97 -10.37 -16.77
CA VAL A 159 11.63 -11.54 -15.94
C VAL A 159 10.65 -11.14 -14.83
N PHE A 160 9.40 -10.90 -15.21
CA PHE A 160 8.19 -11.19 -14.45
C PHE A 160 7.03 -11.40 -15.43
#